data_AF-A0A120E7Y5-F1
#
_entry.id   AF-A0A120E7Y5-F1
#
_cell.length_a   1.000
_cell.length_b   1.000
_cell.length_c   1.000
_cell.angle_alpha   90.00
_cell.angle_beta   90.00
_cell.angle_gamma   90.00
#
_symmetry.space_group_name_H-M   'P 1'
#
loop_
_entity.id
_entity.type
_entity.pdbx_description
1 polymer ?
#
loop_
_entity_poly.entity_id
_entity_poly.type
_entity_poly.pdbx_seq_one_letter_code
_entity_poly.pdbx_strand_id
1 'polypeptide(L)'
;MGNDGGSIPKRSELIRTKQTRARENDADRVRQLWAFCALSKQPLQQPVVSCPLGRLYNKEAVIAFLLDPHSFGSDGLLVAGHIRSLKDLVTLRLTPNPNLDPAAHDATTPDRATTETRDPPAPFVCPISLREMNGSVKFVYRKPCGCAMSESALREM
;
A
#
# COMPACT_ATOMS: atom_id res chain seq x y z
N MET A 1 34.68 48.23 -11.50
CA MET A 1 34.18 47.37 -12.60
C MET A 1 35.10 46.16 -12.71
N GLY A 2 34.72 44.89 -12.68
CA GLY A 2 33.51 44.21 -12.23
C GLY A 2 34.00 42.84 -11.74
N ASN A 3 33.57 42.43 -10.54
CA ASN A 3 33.87 41.13 -9.97
C ASN A 3 32.85 40.13 -10.50
N ASP A 4 33.07 39.61 -11.71
CA ASP A 4 32.25 38.55 -12.28
C ASP A 4 32.76 37.21 -11.72
N GLY A 5 32.14 36.80 -10.62
CA GLY A 5 32.44 35.56 -9.92
C GLY A 5 32.18 34.37 -10.84
N GLY A 6 33.25 33.79 -11.34
CA GLY A 6 33.20 32.56 -12.14
C GLY A 6 32.35 31.52 -11.43
N SER A 7 31.24 31.15 -12.06
CA SER A 7 30.37 30.06 -11.65
C SER A 7 31.19 28.77 -11.70
N ILE A 8 31.71 28.32 -10.57
CA ILE A 8 32.39 27.03 -10.47
C ILE A 8 31.33 25.97 -10.80
N PRO A 9 31.45 25.26 -11.95
CA PRO A 9 30.46 24.28 -12.35
C PRO A 9 30.46 23.14 -11.34
N LYS A 10 29.27 22.78 -10.86
CA LYS A 10 29.15 21.70 -9.87
C LYS A 10 29.51 20.37 -10.52
N ARG A 11 30.07 19.44 -9.74
CA ARG A 11 30.42 18.09 -10.20
C ARG A 11 29.27 17.38 -10.93
N SER A 12 28.03 17.63 -10.54
CA SER A 12 26.83 17.09 -11.18
C SER A 12 26.59 17.58 -12.62
N GLU A 13 27.16 18.72 -12.99
CA GLU A 13 27.06 19.33 -14.34
C GLU A 13 28.20 18.87 -15.25
N LEU A 14 29.39 18.59 -14.67
CA LEU A 14 30.57 18.14 -15.41
C LEU A 14 30.56 16.63 -15.74
N ILE A 15 29.85 15.83 -14.95
CA ILE A 15 29.80 14.37 -15.13
C ILE A 15 28.40 13.84 -14.84
N ARG A 16 27.95 12.88 -15.67
CA ARG A 16 26.70 12.13 -15.46
C ARG A 16 26.78 11.37 -14.14
N THR A 17 26.29 12.01 -13.08
CA THR A 17 26.08 11.37 -11.79
C THR A 17 24.77 10.59 -11.83
N LYS A 18 24.74 9.41 -11.20
CA LYS A 18 23.53 8.60 -11.09
C LYS A 18 22.47 9.43 -10.38
N GLN A 19 21.38 9.78 -11.07
CA GLN A 19 20.26 10.48 -10.46
C GLN A 19 19.75 9.64 -9.29
N THR A 20 19.89 10.17 -8.08
CA THR A 20 19.24 9.61 -6.89
C THR A 20 17.74 9.72 -7.14
N ARG A 21 17.07 8.60 -7.42
CA ARG A 21 15.61 8.58 -7.56
C ARG A 21 15.03 9.21 -6.30
N ALA A 22 14.18 10.22 -6.47
CA ALA A 22 13.56 10.95 -5.37
C ALA A 22 12.84 9.95 -4.43
N ARG A 23 13.22 9.94 -3.15
CA ARG A 23 12.72 8.99 -2.15
C ARG A 23 11.23 9.13 -1.87
N GLU A 24 10.66 10.31 -2.09
CA GLU A 24 9.24 10.63 -1.84
C GLU A 24 8.31 9.76 -2.71
N ASN A 25 8.66 9.58 -4.00
CA ASN A 25 7.88 8.74 -4.92
C ASN A 25 7.79 7.27 -4.49
N ASP A 26 8.75 6.78 -3.69
CA ASP A 26 8.75 5.39 -3.23
C ASP A 26 7.82 5.21 -2.02
N ALA A 27 7.79 6.18 -1.10
CA ALA A 27 6.91 6.15 0.07
C ALA A 27 5.42 6.20 -0.34
N ASP A 28 5.06 7.07 -1.28
CA ASP A 28 3.69 7.18 -1.77
C ASP A 28 3.25 5.94 -2.54
N ARG A 29 4.15 5.36 -3.33
CA ARG A 29 3.90 4.09 -4.01
C ARG A 29 3.64 2.98 -3.00
N VAL A 30 4.45 2.88 -1.94
CA VAL A 30 4.24 1.91 -0.87
C VAL A 30 2.88 2.12 -0.25
N ARG A 31 2.52 3.35 0.16
CA ARG A 31 1.21 3.66 0.74
C ARG A 31 0.05 3.19 -0.14
N GLN A 32 0.13 3.43 -1.44
CA GLN A 32 -0.89 2.97 -2.39
C GLN A 32 -1.06 1.44 -2.39
N LEU A 33 0.03 0.67 -2.25
CA LEU A 33 -0.04 -0.80 -2.16
C LEU A 33 -0.76 -1.29 -0.90
N TRP A 34 -0.74 -0.50 0.18
CA TRP A 34 -1.40 -0.83 1.44
C TRP A 34 -2.83 -0.30 1.55
N ALA A 35 -3.23 0.64 0.69
CA ALA A 35 -4.57 1.23 0.68
C ALA A 35 -5.48 0.68 -0.43
N PHE A 36 -4.92 0.22 -1.56
CA PHE A 36 -5.68 -0.18 -2.74
C PHE A 36 -5.49 -1.66 -3.10
N CYS A 37 -6.54 -2.25 -3.65
CA CYS A 37 -6.54 -3.59 -4.22
C CYS A 37 -5.58 -3.67 -5.41
N ALA A 38 -4.66 -4.63 -5.38
CA ALA A 38 -3.66 -4.78 -6.44
C ALA A 38 -4.29 -5.09 -7.82
N LEU A 39 -5.47 -5.71 -7.84
CA LEU A 39 -6.19 -6.10 -9.05
C LEU A 39 -7.17 -5.00 -9.52
N SER A 40 -8.18 -4.66 -8.72
CA SER A 40 -9.24 -3.71 -9.12
C SER A 40 -8.87 -2.24 -8.99
N LYS A 41 -7.75 -1.91 -8.32
CA LYS A 41 -7.32 -0.54 -7.99
C LYS A 41 -8.31 0.26 -7.12
N GLN A 42 -9.35 -0.39 -6.62
CA GLN A 42 -10.30 0.16 -5.66
C GLN A 42 -9.70 0.15 -4.25
N PRO A 43 -10.18 0.99 -3.32
CA PRO A 43 -9.76 0.94 -1.93
C PRO A 43 -9.99 -0.45 -1.33
N LEU A 44 -9.13 -0.85 -0.40
CA LEU A 44 -9.26 -2.13 0.28
C LEU A 44 -10.49 -2.15 1.18
N GLN A 45 -11.37 -3.13 0.96
CA GLN A 45 -12.59 -3.32 1.73
C GLN A 45 -12.62 -4.74 2.30
N GLN A 46 -13.11 -4.88 3.53
CA GLN A 46 -13.24 -6.20 4.15
C GLN A 46 -14.36 -6.98 3.44
N PRO A 47 -14.14 -8.27 3.08
CA PRO A 47 -12.98 -9.10 3.41
C PRO A 47 -11.78 -8.90 2.45
N VAL A 48 -10.61 -8.58 3.04
CA VAL A 48 -9.33 -8.47 2.31
C VAL A 48 -8.62 -9.82 2.30
N VAL A 49 -8.03 -10.18 1.16
CA VAL A 49 -7.24 -11.42 0.99
C VAL A 49 -5.82 -11.09 0.58
N SER A 50 -4.86 -11.92 1.02
CA SER A 50 -3.46 -11.83 0.62
C SER A 50 -3.01 -13.07 -0.16
N CYS A 51 -2.18 -12.85 -1.18
CA CYS A 51 -1.50 -13.94 -1.88
C CYS A 51 -0.14 -14.28 -1.23
N PRO A 52 0.50 -15.41 -1.61
CA PRO A 52 1.80 -15.80 -1.08
C PRO A 52 2.93 -14.80 -1.36
N LEU A 53 2.76 -13.93 -2.37
CA LEU A 53 3.69 -12.86 -2.70
C LEU A 53 3.49 -11.59 -1.84
N GLY A 54 2.53 -11.60 -0.91
CA GLY A 54 2.24 -10.47 -0.02
C GLY A 54 1.44 -9.33 -0.65
N ARG A 55 0.82 -9.54 -1.82
CA ARG A 55 -0.11 -8.55 -2.41
C ARG A 55 -1.48 -8.66 -1.75
N LEU A 56 -2.17 -7.52 -1.65
CA LEU A 56 -3.51 -7.40 -1.05
C LEU A 56 -4.56 -7.23 -2.15
N TYR A 57 -5.69 -7.91 -1.95
CA TYR A 57 -6.81 -7.88 -2.88
C TYR A 57 -8.13 -7.83 -2.13
N ASN A 58 -9.14 -7.21 -2.73
CA ASN A 58 -10.53 -7.38 -2.32
C ASN A 58 -10.99 -8.77 -2.75
N LYS A 59 -11.63 -9.52 -1.83
CA LYS A 59 -12.06 -10.89 -2.13
C LYS A 59 -12.98 -10.95 -3.35
N GLU A 60 -13.85 -9.96 -3.50
CA GLU A 60 -14.78 -9.83 -4.63
C GLU A 60 -14.05 -9.70 -5.96
N ALA A 61 -13.02 -8.84 -6.02
CA ALA A 61 -12.22 -8.64 -7.22
C ALA A 61 -11.52 -9.93 -7.65
N VAL A 62 -11.01 -10.71 -6.69
CA VAL A 62 -10.34 -11.99 -7.03
C VAL A 62 -11.34 -13.04 -7.49
N ILE A 63 -12.54 -13.09 -6.91
CA ILE A 63 -13.60 -13.99 -7.38
C ILE A 63 -13.97 -13.63 -8.82
N ALA A 64 -14.18 -12.35 -9.13
CA ALA A 64 -14.45 -11.90 -10.48
C ALA A 64 -13.33 -12.31 -11.46
N PHE A 65 -12.06 -12.16 -11.06
CA PHE A 65 -10.92 -12.57 -11.88
C PHE A 65 -10.81 -14.09 -12.09
N LEU A 66 -11.17 -14.90 -11.09
CA LEU A 66 -11.18 -16.36 -11.25
C LEU A 66 -12.33 -16.84 -12.15
N LEU A 67 -13.42 -16.08 -12.24
CA LEU A 67 -14.54 -16.35 -13.15
C LEU A 67 -14.23 -15.91 -14.58
N ASP A 68 -13.68 -14.71 -14.75
CA ASP A 68 -13.25 -14.18 -16.04
C ASP A 68 -11.88 -13.46 -15.90
N PRO A 69 -10.77 -14.15 -16.19
CA PRO A 69 -9.44 -13.54 -16.12
C PRO A 69 -9.23 -12.40 -17.13
N HIS A 70 -10.01 -12.37 -18.22
CA HIS A 70 -9.85 -11.38 -19.28
C HIS A 70 -10.48 -10.02 -18.92
N SER A 71 -11.40 -9.97 -17.95
CA SER A 71 -12.08 -8.74 -17.55
C SER A 71 -11.15 -7.68 -16.93
N PHE A 72 -9.98 -8.10 -16.44
CA PHE A 72 -8.97 -7.22 -15.80
C PHE A 72 -7.79 -6.87 -16.73
N GLY A 73 -7.89 -7.19 -18.03
CA GLY A 73 -6.86 -6.91 -19.02
C GLY A 73 -5.55 -7.66 -18.79
N SER A 74 -4.51 -7.27 -19.54
CA SER A 74 -3.15 -7.85 -19.43
C SER A 74 -2.54 -7.65 -18.04
N ASP A 75 -2.85 -6.51 -17.40
CA ASP A 75 -2.30 -6.13 -16.11
C ASP A 75 -2.83 -7.02 -14.98
N GLY A 76 -4.11 -7.40 -15.05
CA GLY A 76 -4.70 -8.38 -14.13
C GLY A 76 -3.94 -9.70 -14.16
N LEU A 77 -3.57 -10.19 -15.34
CA LEU A 77 -2.80 -11.43 -15.50
C LEU A 77 -1.37 -11.30 -14.95
N LEU A 78 -0.71 -10.15 -15.13
CA LEU A 78 0.61 -9.89 -14.55
C LEU A 78 0.57 -9.81 -13.02
N VAL A 79 -0.52 -9.28 -12.46
CA VAL A 79 -0.64 -9.06 -11.02
C VAL A 79 -1.17 -10.29 -10.29
N ALA A 80 -2.13 -11.01 -10.87
CA ALA A 80 -2.89 -12.09 -10.24
C ALA A 80 -2.77 -13.44 -10.96
N GLY A 81 -2.02 -13.56 -12.05
CA GLY A 81 -1.92 -14.81 -12.83
C GLY A 81 -1.29 -16.02 -12.12
N HIS A 82 -0.69 -15.81 -10.95
CA HIS A 82 -0.22 -16.89 -10.09
C HIS A 82 -1.34 -17.49 -9.22
N ILE A 83 -2.47 -16.80 -9.06
CA ILE A 83 -3.62 -17.22 -8.26
C ILE A 83 -4.48 -18.13 -9.14
N ARG A 84 -4.58 -19.41 -8.77
CA ARG A 84 -5.38 -20.40 -9.51
C ARG A 84 -6.68 -20.75 -8.79
N SER A 85 -6.69 -20.60 -7.47
CA SER A 85 -7.84 -20.94 -6.65
C SER A 85 -7.92 -20.04 -5.40
N LEU A 86 -9.10 -20.01 -4.77
CA LEU A 86 -9.28 -19.33 -3.48
C LEU A 86 -8.45 -19.95 -2.33
N LYS A 87 -7.96 -21.19 -2.50
CA LYS A 87 -7.10 -21.86 -1.50
C LYS A 87 -5.69 -21.28 -1.47
N ASP A 88 -5.26 -20.66 -2.57
CA ASP A 88 -3.95 -20.01 -2.66
C ASP A 88 -3.92 -18.69 -1.87
N LEU A 89 -5.08 -18.22 -1.42
CA LEU A 89 -5.27 -16.95 -0.74
C LEU A 89 -5.55 -17.15 0.74
N VAL A 90 -5.11 -16.19 1.53
CA VAL A 90 -5.40 -16.14 2.96
C VAL A 90 -6.32 -14.94 3.20
N THR A 91 -7.50 -15.20 3.77
CA THR A 91 -8.39 -14.12 4.21
C THR A 91 -7.80 -13.49 5.46
N LEU A 92 -7.53 -12.18 5.40
CA LEU A 92 -6.91 -11.45 6.50
C LEU A 92 -7.96 -10.98 7.50
N ARG A 93 -7.63 -11.10 8.79
CA ARG A 93 -8.34 -10.48 9.89
C ARG A 93 -7.65 -9.15 10.22
N LEU A 94 -8.10 -8.10 9.54
CA LEU A 94 -7.60 -6.74 9.73
C LEU A 94 -8.47 -6.03 10.77
N THR A 95 -7.84 -5.24 11.64
CA THR A 95 -8.55 -4.38 12.60
C THR A 95 -8.77 -3.02 11.97
N PRO A 96 -10.02 -2.52 11.88
CA PRO A 96 -10.28 -1.18 11.35
C PRO A 96 -9.65 -0.12 12.26
N ASN A 97 -9.19 0.98 11.67
CA ASN A 97 -8.62 2.09 12.44
C ASN A 97 -9.73 2.84 13.19
N PRO A 98 -9.68 2.94 14.53
CA PRO A 98 -10.69 3.66 15.31
C PRO A 98 -10.68 5.18 15.06
N ASN A 99 -9.61 5.72 14.48
CA ASN A 99 -9.49 7.15 14.15
C ASN A 99 -10.12 7.50 12.80
N LEU A 100 -10.57 6.50 12.03
CA LEU A 100 -11.32 6.71 10.80
C LEU A 100 -12.80 6.52 11.11
N ASP A 101 -13.59 7.58 10.91
CA ASP A 101 -15.04 7.48 11.00
C ASP A 101 -15.53 6.40 10.03
N PRO A 102 -16.34 5.41 10.48
CA PRO A 102 -16.79 4.31 9.63
C PRO A 102 -17.70 4.78 8.47
N ALA A 103 -18.24 6.00 8.55
CA ALA A 103 -19.01 6.65 7.49
C ALA A 103 -18.13 7.27 6.37
N ALA A 104 -16.81 7.38 6.58
CA ALA A 104 -15.86 7.90 5.58
C ALA A 104 -15.30 6.81 4.64
N HIS A 105 -15.67 5.53 4.85
CA HIS A 105 -15.18 4.41 4.04
C HIS A 105 -15.62 4.44 2.56
N ASP A 106 -16.65 5.24 2.22
CA ASP A 106 -17.16 5.40 0.85
C ASP A 106 -16.77 6.75 0.20
N ALA A 107 -16.10 7.62 0.93
CA ALA A 107 -15.90 8.99 0.47
C ALA A 107 -14.51 9.16 -0.16
N THR A 108 -14.47 8.98 -1.48
CA THR A 108 -13.58 9.78 -2.33
C THR A 108 -14.04 11.24 -2.23
N THR A 109 -13.75 11.90 -1.12
CA THR A 109 -13.97 13.35 -0.98
C THR A 109 -12.72 13.99 -0.41
N PRO A 110 -12.03 14.85 -1.18
CA PRO A 110 -10.86 15.59 -0.71
C PRO A 110 -11.23 16.81 0.15
N ASP A 111 -12.41 16.80 0.78
CA ASP A 111 -12.99 17.99 1.43
C ASP A 111 -13.20 17.77 2.93
N ARG A 112 -12.09 17.84 3.67
CA ARG A 112 -12.03 18.56 4.95
C ARG A 112 -10.58 18.79 5.34
N ALA A 113 -10.01 19.81 4.69
CA ALA A 113 -8.80 20.45 5.11
C ALA A 113 -9.00 21.14 6.47
N THR A 114 -8.48 20.54 7.53
CA THR A 114 -7.98 21.30 8.68
C THR A 114 -6.54 20.88 8.91
N THR A 115 -5.65 21.68 8.31
CA THR A 115 -4.28 21.99 8.76
C THR A 115 -3.28 20.84 8.96
N GLU A 116 -2.20 20.95 8.17
CA GLU A 116 -0.88 20.31 8.31
C GLU A 116 -0.71 18.95 7.63
N THR A 117 -0.07 18.96 6.45
CA THR A 117 0.99 18.05 5.97
C THR A 117 1.06 16.65 6.60
N ARG A 118 -0.06 15.95 6.71
CA ARG A 118 -0.13 14.62 7.33
C ARG A 118 -0.75 13.67 6.34
N ASP A 119 -0.05 12.57 6.15
CA ASP A 119 -0.47 11.46 5.31
C ASP A 119 -1.89 11.02 5.71
N PRO A 120 -2.74 10.62 4.75
CA PRO A 120 -4.09 10.18 5.06
C PRO A 120 -4.03 8.96 6.00
N PRO A 121 -4.88 8.91 7.04
CA PRO A 121 -4.87 7.80 8.00
C PRO A 121 -5.16 6.47 7.30
N ALA A 122 -4.44 5.43 7.70
CA ALA A 122 -4.63 4.10 7.11
C ALA A 122 -5.97 3.48 7.54
N PRO A 123 -6.68 2.75 6.65
CA PRO A 123 -7.95 2.08 6.98
C PRO A 123 -7.84 1.01 8.07
N PHE A 124 -6.64 0.43 8.24
CA PHE A 124 -6.41 -0.69 9.15
C PHE A 124 -5.22 -0.43 10.08
N VAL A 125 -5.29 -1.00 11.28
CA VAL A 125 -4.27 -0.89 12.33
C VAL A 125 -3.87 -2.26 12.86
N CYS A 126 -2.68 -2.34 13.48
CA CYS A 126 -2.27 -3.51 14.23
C CYS A 126 -3.08 -3.63 15.53
N PRO A 127 -3.67 -4.80 15.85
CA PRO A 127 -4.47 -4.97 17.07
C PRO A 127 -3.67 -4.84 18.38
N ILE A 128 -2.35 -5.01 18.33
CA ILE A 128 -1.49 -5.04 19.52
C ILE A 128 -0.75 -3.71 19.69
N SER A 129 -0.05 -3.28 18.64
CA SER A 129 0.79 -2.08 18.67
C SER A 129 0.06 -0.79 18.27
N LEU A 130 -1.21 -0.91 17.82
CA LEU A 130 -2.05 0.19 17.30
C LEU A 130 -1.39 1.00 16.17
N ARG A 131 -0.32 0.49 15.56
CA ARG A 131 0.34 1.14 14.43
C ARG A 131 -0.49 1.01 13.18
N GLU A 132 -0.46 2.04 12.35
CA GLU A 132 -1.17 2.10 11.08
C GLU A 132 -0.56 1.21 10.01
N MET A 133 -1.43 0.58 9.21
CA MET A 133 -1.06 -0.23 8.06
C MET A 133 -0.88 0.64 6.81
N ASN A 134 0.06 1.58 6.84
CA ASN A 134 0.39 2.51 5.74
C ASN A 134 1.71 2.17 5.02
N GLY A 135 2.36 1.06 5.41
CA GLY A 135 3.64 0.63 4.85
C GLY A 135 4.90 1.28 5.44
N SER A 136 4.75 2.20 6.41
CA SER A 136 5.87 2.70 7.21
C SER A 136 6.45 1.61 8.13
N VAL A 137 5.61 0.67 8.55
CA VAL A 137 5.96 -0.47 9.40
C VAL A 137 5.69 -1.75 8.63
N LYS A 138 6.55 -2.76 8.84
CA LYS A 138 6.33 -4.09 8.28
C LYS A 138 5.17 -4.78 8.98
N PHE A 139 4.18 -5.22 8.22
CA PHE A 139 3.11 -6.08 8.70
C PHE A 139 3.31 -7.50 8.21
N VAL A 140 2.88 -8.44 9.04
CA VAL A 140 2.94 -9.88 8.81
C VAL A 140 1.61 -10.48 9.22
N TYR A 141 1.27 -11.64 8.67
CA TYR A 141 0.09 -12.39 9.08
C TYR A 141 0.40 -13.86 9.30
N ARG A 142 -0.34 -14.49 10.21
CA ARG A 142 -0.26 -15.96 10.42
C ARG A 142 -1.21 -16.68 9.47
N LYS A 143 -0.67 -17.50 8.58
CA LYS A 143 -1.43 -18.30 7.59
C LYS A 143 -2.66 -19.06 8.16
N PRO A 144 -2.60 -19.76 9.31
CA PRO A 144 -3.74 -20.57 9.76
C PRO A 144 -4.97 -19.75 10.19
N CYS A 145 -4.79 -18.52 10.71
CA CYS A 145 -5.90 -17.69 11.18
C CYS A 145 -6.12 -16.41 10.37
N GLY A 146 -5.17 -16.04 9.50
CA GLY A 146 -5.18 -14.76 8.78
C GLY A 146 -4.96 -13.55 9.68
N CYS A 147 -4.57 -13.74 10.95
CA CYS A 147 -4.38 -12.65 11.91
C CYS A 147 -3.21 -11.78 11.46
N ALA A 148 -3.47 -10.53 11.11
CA ALA A 148 -2.47 -9.56 10.66
C ALA A 148 -2.04 -8.63 11.79
N MET A 149 -0.73 -8.41 11.91
CA MET A 149 -0.12 -7.60 12.97
C MET A 149 1.23 -7.03 12.51
N SER A 150 1.74 -6.02 13.21
CA SER A 150 3.08 -5.50 12.93
C SER A 150 4.14 -6.55 13.28
N GLU A 151 5.23 -6.58 12.51
CA GLU A 151 6.35 -7.50 12.76
C GLU A 151 6.95 -7.30 14.17
N SER A 152 7.01 -6.05 14.63
CA SER A 152 7.46 -5.73 15.99
C SER A 152 6.60 -6.40 17.06
N ALA A 153 5.28 -6.35 16.92
CA ALA A 153 4.35 -6.96 17.87
C ALA A 153 4.44 -8.49 17.86
N LEU A 154 4.72 -9.10 16.70
CA LEU A 154 4.95 -10.54 16.62
C LEU A 154 6.28 -10.96 17.27
N ARG A 155 7.32 -10.12 17.23
CA ARG A 155 8.62 -10.40 17.84
C ARG A 155 8.63 -10.25 19.36
N GLU A 156 7.74 -9.44 19.90
CA GLU A 156 7.62 -9.16 21.34
C GLU A 156 6.69 -10.16 22.06
N MET A 157 6.02 -11.06 21.33
CA MET A 157 5.20 -12.16 21.87
C MET A 157 5.93 -13.50 21.78
#